data_AF-A0A2Z3QYH0-F1
#
_entry.id   AF-A0A2Z3QYH0-F1
#
_cell.length_a   1.000
_cell.length_b   1.000
_cell.length_c   1.000
_cell.angle_alpha   90.00
_cell.angle_beta   90.00
_cell.angle_gamma   90.00
#
_symmetry.space_group_name_H-M   'P 1'
#
loop_
_entity.id
_entity.type
_entity.pdbx_description
1 polymer ?
#
loop_
_entity_poly.entity_id
_entity_poly.type
_entity_poly.pdbx_seq_one_letter_code
_entity_poly.pdbx_strand_id
1 'polypeptide(L)'
;MPYTYKGETTAIPAVSGEFCPACGEVILEAGESDRVMCEMKAFAKQVNAAVVDPAFIVHVRKKLALDQREAAEIFGGGVNAFSRYETGKTRPPLALVKLLRVLDRHPDLLTEVRSV
;
A
#
# COMPACT_ATOMS: atom_id res chain seq x y z
N MET A 1 -15.71 -16.36 0.24
CA MET A 1 -15.93 -15.55 -0.97
C MET A 1 -14.58 -15.22 -1.62
N PRO A 2 -14.33 -15.57 -2.89
CA PRO A 2 -13.07 -15.25 -3.57
C PRO A 2 -12.91 -13.74 -3.75
N TYR A 3 -11.69 -13.24 -3.62
CA TYR A 3 -11.34 -11.83 -3.81
C TYR A 3 -9.98 -11.72 -4.50
N THR A 4 -9.92 -10.95 -5.58
CA THR A 4 -8.68 -10.72 -6.33
C THR A 4 -8.28 -9.25 -6.27
N TYR A 5 -7.03 -8.98 -5.95
CA TYR A 5 -6.45 -7.65 -5.89
C TYR A 5 -5.07 -7.64 -6.56
N LYS A 6 -4.90 -6.84 -7.62
CA LYS A 6 -3.65 -6.73 -8.41
C LYS A 6 -3.07 -8.09 -8.85
N GLY A 7 -3.93 -9.01 -9.27
CA GLY A 7 -3.56 -10.36 -9.73
C GLY A 7 -3.38 -11.38 -8.62
N GLU A 8 -3.29 -10.96 -7.35
CA GLU A 8 -3.25 -11.86 -6.20
C GLU A 8 -4.67 -12.22 -5.75
N THR A 9 -4.92 -13.48 -5.42
CA THR A 9 -6.24 -13.95 -5.03
C THR A 9 -6.23 -14.52 -3.61
N THR A 10 -7.28 -14.23 -2.85
CA THR A 10 -7.56 -14.80 -1.53
C THR A 10 -9.02 -15.24 -1.44
N ALA A 11 -9.35 -15.99 -0.40
CA ALA A 11 -10.73 -16.32 -0.06
C ALA A 11 -11.07 -15.74 1.32
N ILE A 12 -12.07 -14.87 1.37
CA ILE A 12 -12.59 -14.33 2.63
C ILE A 12 -13.46 -15.42 3.27
N PRO A 13 -13.11 -15.91 4.48
CA PRO A 13 -13.81 -17.02 5.10
C PRO A 13 -15.13 -16.58 5.75
N ALA A 14 -16.05 -17.54 5.88
CA ALA A 14 -17.28 -17.42 6.65
C ALA A 14 -18.15 -16.19 6.30
N VAL A 15 -18.24 -15.81 5.02
CA VAL A 15 -19.07 -14.67 4.60
C VAL A 15 -20.54 -15.04 4.71
N SER A 16 -21.29 -14.30 5.53
CA SER A 16 -22.75 -14.47 5.67
C SER A 16 -23.52 -13.48 4.79
N GLY A 17 -24.59 -13.90 4.14
CA GLY A 17 -25.39 -13.03 3.31
C GLY A 17 -26.30 -13.80 2.36
N GLU A 18 -27.04 -13.07 1.55
CA GLU A 18 -27.89 -13.66 0.51
C GLU A 18 -27.06 -13.82 -0.76
N PHE A 19 -26.91 -15.06 -1.22
CA PHE A 19 -26.18 -15.40 -2.44
C PHE A 19 -27.16 -15.76 -3.54
N CYS A 20 -27.12 -15.02 -4.66
CA CYS A 20 -27.91 -15.35 -5.83
C CYS A 20 -27.25 -16.53 -6.58
N PRO A 21 -27.89 -17.71 -6.71
CA PRO A 21 -27.30 -18.86 -7.37
C PRO A 21 -27.20 -18.71 -8.89
N ALA A 22 -27.93 -17.76 -9.49
CA ALA A 22 -27.97 -17.55 -10.93
C ALA A 22 -26.84 -16.66 -11.46
N CYS A 23 -26.45 -15.62 -10.71
CA CYS A 23 -25.44 -14.64 -11.14
C CYS A 23 -24.24 -14.51 -10.19
N GLY A 24 -24.32 -15.06 -8.97
CA GLY A 24 -23.26 -14.96 -7.96
C GLY A 24 -23.23 -13.61 -7.21
N GLU A 25 -24.27 -12.79 -7.33
CA GLU A 25 -24.41 -11.56 -6.55
C GLU A 25 -24.59 -11.88 -5.06
N VAL A 26 -24.05 -11.03 -4.20
CA VAL A 26 -24.04 -11.21 -2.75
C VAL A 26 -24.55 -9.94 -2.08
N ILE A 27 -25.62 -10.07 -1.29
CA ILE A 27 -26.17 -8.99 -0.47
C ILE A 27 -25.74 -9.24 0.98
N LEU A 28 -25.00 -8.30 1.55
CA LEU A 28 -24.48 -8.36 2.91
C LEU A 28 -25.24 -7.39 3.81
N GLU A 29 -25.50 -7.78 5.05
CA GLU A 29 -25.90 -6.85 6.09
C GLU A 29 -24.76 -5.89 6.45
N ALA A 30 -25.07 -4.73 7.05
CA ALA A 30 -24.09 -3.68 7.30
C ALA A 30 -22.86 -4.17 8.09
N GLY A 31 -23.06 -4.93 9.18
CA GLY A 31 -21.95 -5.41 10.01
C GLY A 31 -21.04 -6.41 9.27
N GLU A 32 -21.62 -7.25 8.42
CA GLU A 32 -20.86 -8.20 7.62
C GLU A 32 -20.16 -7.53 6.44
N SER A 33 -20.79 -6.51 5.85
CA SER A 33 -20.17 -5.65 4.84
C SER A 33 -18.91 -4.97 5.38
N ASP A 34 -18.97 -4.43 6.60
CA ASP A 34 -17.80 -3.83 7.28
C ASP A 34 -16.68 -4.86 7.53
N ARG A 35 -17.03 -6.07 7.98
CA ARG A 35 -16.07 -7.16 8.17
C ARG A 35 -15.39 -7.54 6.86
N VAL A 36 -16.17 -7.80 5.82
CA VAL A 36 -15.68 -8.15 4.48
C VAL A 36 -14.79 -7.05 3.92
N MET A 37 -15.19 -5.78 4.04
CA MET A 37 -14.37 -4.64 3.64
C MET A 37 -13.06 -4.55 4.43
N CYS A 38 -13.06 -4.89 5.72
CA CYS A 38 -11.85 -4.93 6.54
C CYS A 38 -10.88 -6.00 6.03
N GLU A 39 -11.37 -7.22 5.79
CA GLU A 39 -10.57 -8.34 5.24
C GLU A 39 -9.99 -7.99 3.85
N MET A 40 -10.80 -7.40 2.97
CA MET A 40 -10.33 -6.93 1.66
C MET A 40 -9.21 -5.89 1.78
N LYS A 41 -9.37 -4.91 2.70
CA LYS A 41 -8.36 -3.87 2.95
C LYS A 41 -7.08 -4.46 3.54
N ALA A 42 -7.20 -5.42 4.46
CA ALA A 42 -6.06 -6.13 5.05
C ALA A 42 -5.27 -6.90 3.99
N PHE A 43 -5.97 -7.65 3.13
CA PHE A 43 -5.35 -8.35 2.01
C PHE A 43 -4.68 -7.37 1.02
N ALA A 44 -5.37 -6.31 0.63
CA ALA A 44 -4.80 -5.30 -0.26
C ALA A 44 -3.52 -4.66 0.33
N LYS A 45 -3.50 -4.40 1.65
CA LYS A 45 -2.32 -3.90 2.35
C LYS A 45 -1.17 -4.91 2.32
N GLN A 46 -1.45 -6.19 2.56
CA GLN A 46 -0.46 -7.27 2.47
C GLN A 46 0.13 -7.36 1.06
N VAL A 47 -0.71 -7.36 0.02
CA VAL A 47 -0.27 -7.41 -1.38
C VAL A 47 0.59 -6.19 -1.74
N ASN A 48 0.24 -5.00 -1.24
CA ASN A 48 1.04 -3.79 -1.46
C ASN A 48 2.39 -3.83 -0.72
N ALA A 49 2.43 -4.43 0.48
CA ALA A 49 3.64 -4.57 1.30
C ALA A 49 4.61 -5.66 0.79
N ALA A 50 4.21 -6.51 -0.16
CA ALA A 50 5.03 -7.60 -0.67
C ALA A 50 6.39 -7.15 -1.26
N VAL A 51 6.48 -5.92 -1.79
CA VAL A 51 7.71 -5.37 -2.38
C VAL A 51 8.56 -4.66 -1.33
N VAL A 52 7.92 -3.99 -0.37
CA VAL A 52 8.57 -3.24 0.70
C VAL A 52 7.61 -3.05 1.86
N ASP A 53 8.12 -3.19 3.08
CA ASP A 53 7.37 -2.88 4.28
C ASP A 53 7.06 -1.36 4.33
N PRO A 54 5.79 -0.94 4.48
CA PRO A 54 5.45 0.46 4.70
C PRO A 54 6.28 1.13 5.82
N ALA A 55 6.63 0.40 6.89
CA ALA A 55 7.45 0.92 7.97
C ALA A 55 8.89 1.26 7.54
N PHE A 56 9.44 0.53 6.55
CA PHE A 56 10.74 0.86 5.97
C PHE A 56 10.71 2.23 5.27
N ILE A 57 9.63 2.54 4.56
CA ILE A 57 9.48 3.84 3.88
C ILE A 57 9.44 4.98 4.92
N VAL A 58 8.68 4.79 6.01
CA VAL A 58 8.66 5.75 7.14
C VAL A 58 10.06 5.94 7.72
N HIS A 59 10.78 4.84 7.95
CA HIS A 59 12.11 4.85 8.54
C HIS A 59 13.08 5.67 7.69
N VAL A 60 13.21 5.35 6.40
CA VAL A 60 14.13 6.03 5.48
C VAL A 60 13.76 7.51 5.35
N ARG A 61 12.47 7.84 5.17
CA ARG A 61 12.03 9.24 5.06
C ARG A 61 12.44 10.05 6.28
N LYS A 62 12.19 9.52 7.49
CA LYS A 62 12.57 10.20 8.74
C LYS A 62 14.08 10.31 8.91
N LYS A 63 14.83 9.28 8.53
CA LYS A 63 16.30 9.30 8.54
C LYS A 63 16.89 10.37 7.62
N LEU A 64 16.22 10.62 6.50
CA LEU A 64 16.55 11.70 5.57
C LEU A 64 16.02 13.08 6.00
N ALA A 65 15.40 13.18 7.18
CA ALA A 65 14.79 14.39 7.73
C ALA A 65 13.76 15.07 6.79
N LEU A 66 12.97 14.25 6.09
CA LEU A 66 11.92 14.73 5.17
C LEU A 66 10.53 14.58 5.79
N ASP A 67 9.65 15.55 5.54
CA ASP A 67 8.22 15.33 5.67
C ASP A 67 7.65 14.55 4.46
N GLN A 68 6.37 14.16 4.51
CA GLN A 68 5.75 13.38 3.43
C GLN A 68 5.59 14.17 2.13
N ARG A 69 5.40 15.50 2.23
CA ARG A 69 5.23 16.39 1.08
C ARG A 69 6.56 16.60 0.39
N GLU A 70 7.61 16.92 1.13
CA GLU A 70 8.98 17.05 0.63
C GLU A 70 9.44 15.75 -0.04
N ALA A 71 9.16 14.60 0.58
CA ALA A 71 9.47 13.32 -0.02
C ALA A 71 8.70 13.10 -1.34
N ALA A 72 7.42 13.48 -1.39
CA ALA A 72 6.63 13.39 -2.62
C ALA A 72 7.10 14.36 -3.73
N GLU A 73 7.64 15.52 -3.36
CA GLU A 73 8.24 16.47 -4.28
C GLU A 73 9.57 15.94 -4.85
N ILE A 74 10.43 15.39 -4.00
CA ILE A 74 11.76 14.87 -4.40
C ILE A 74 11.64 13.57 -5.19
N PHE A 75 10.82 12.63 -4.72
CA PHE A 75 10.75 11.28 -5.27
C PHE A 75 9.57 11.07 -6.23
N GLY A 76 8.66 12.05 -6.31
CA GLY A 76 7.48 12.00 -7.16
C GLY A 76 6.32 11.16 -6.59
N GLY A 77 5.35 10.86 -7.46
CA GLY A 77 4.14 10.09 -7.14
C GLY A 77 2.93 10.95 -6.71
N GLY A 78 3.10 12.27 -6.65
CA GLY A 78 2.06 13.24 -6.28
C GLY A 78 1.94 13.45 -4.77
N VAL A 79 1.27 14.53 -4.35
CA VAL A 79 1.28 15.07 -2.97
C VAL A 79 0.91 14.06 -1.87
N ASN A 80 0.15 13.00 -2.19
CA ASN A 80 -0.31 11.99 -1.23
C ASN A 80 0.43 10.64 -1.35
N ALA A 81 1.49 10.56 -2.16
CA ALA A 81 2.20 9.31 -2.43
C ALA A 81 2.74 8.66 -1.16
N PHE A 82 3.55 9.40 -0.40
CA PHE A 82 4.20 8.88 0.81
C PHE A 82 3.19 8.51 1.89
N SER A 83 2.13 9.28 2.09
CA SER A 83 1.02 8.90 2.98
C SER A 83 0.40 7.56 2.59
N ARG A 84 0.17 7.31 1.29
CA ARG A 84 -0.41 6.05 0.79
C ARG A 84 0.58 4.88 0.84
N TYR A 85 1.86 5.12 0.60
CA TYR A 85 2.90 4.09 0.69
C TYR A 85 3.13 3.67 2.14
N GLU A 86 3.26 4.63 3.06
CA GLU A 86 3.47 4.42 4.50
C GLU A 86 2.27 3.76 5.19
N THR A 87 1.06 3.91 4.63
CA THR A 87 -0.15 3.22 5.12
C THR A 87 -0.41 1.89 4.39
N GLY A 88 0.37 1.55 3.37
CA GLY A 88 0.19 0.35 2.53
C GLY A 88 -1.08 0.39 1.65
N LYS A 89 -1.70 1.57 1.49
CA LYS A 89 -2.86 1.76 0.61
C LYS A 89 -2.52 1.65 -0.88
N THR A 90 -1.23 1.80 -1.22
CA THR A 90 -0.73 1.66 -2.59
C THR A 90 0.65 1.04 -2.58
N ARG A 91 0.91 0.17 -3.56
CA ARG A 91 2.25 -0.36 -3.85
C ARG A 91 3.12 0.74 -4.46
N PRO A 92 4.27 1.10 -3.85
CA PRO A 92 5.20 2.04 -4.46
C PRO A 92 5.87 1.44 -5.70
N PRO A 93 6.33 2.27 -6.67
CA PRO A 93 7.11 1.79 -7.81
C PRO A 93 8.40 1.10 -7.36
N LEU A 94 8.81 0.03 -8.06
CA LEU A 94 10.02 -0.72 -7.71
C LEU A 94 11.28 0.16 -7.74
N ALA A 95 11.37 1.11 -8.67
CA ALA A 95 12.46 2.06 -8.76
C ALA A 95 12.59 2.91 -7.47
N LEU A 96 11.48 3.40 -6.94
CA LEU A 96 11.45 4.16 -5.68
C LEU A 96 11.96 3.31 -4.51
N VAL A 97 11.51 2.06 -4.41
CA VAL A 97 11.97 1.15 -3.36
C VAL A 97 13.49 0.93 -3.41
N LYS A 98 14.03 0.72 -4.61
CA LYS A 98 15.49 0.55 -4.80
C LYS A 98 16.24 1.82 -4.40
N LEU A 99 15.76 3.00 -4.80
CA LEU A 99 16.36 4.28 -4.44
C LEU A 99 16.36 4.50 -2.92
N LEU A 100 15.23 4.25 -2.25
CA LEU A 100 15.15 4.36 -0.79
C LEU A 100 16.11 3.40 -0.08
N ARG A 101 16.35 2.18 -0.62
CA ARG A 101 17.35 1.25 -0.08
C ARG A 101 18.80 1.75 -0.26
N VAL A 102 19.08 2.49 -1.33
CA VAL A 102 20.39 3.12 -1.52
C VAL A 102 20.56 4.26 -0.53
N LEU A 103 19.57 5.16 -0.44
CA LEU A 103 19.61 6.32 0.45
C LEU A 103 19.56 5.96 1.93
N ASP A 104 19.00 4.80 2.29
CA ASP A 104 19.12 4.27 3.64
C ASP A 104 20.58 3.97 4.01
N ARG A 105 21.38 3.45 3.07
CA ARG A 105 22.80 3.17 3.32
C ARG A 105 23.71 4.38 3.12
N HIS A 106 23.32 5.28 2.22
CA HIS A 106 24.09 6.45 1.80
C HIS A 106 23.21 7.70 1.82
N PRO A 107 22.84 8.21 3.02
CA PRO A 107 21.92 9.36 3.13
C PRO A 107 22.51 10.66 2.58
N ASP A 108 23.84 10.75 2.47
CA ASP A 108 24.57 11.85 1.85
C ASP A 108 24.22 12.07 0.37
N LEU A 109 23.86 10.99 -0.35
CA LEU A 109 23.45 11.04 -1.76
C LEU A 109 22.08 11.70 -1.98
N LEU A 110 21.33 12.04 -0.92
CA LEU A 110 20.08 12.78 -1.06
C LEU A 110 20.29 14.13 -1.76
N THR A 111 21.46 14.75 -1.56
CA THR A 111 21.81 16.02 -2.21
C THR A 111 21.85 15.89 -3.73
N GLU A 112 22.37 14.78 -4.26
CA GLU A 112 22.38 14.49 -5.70
C GLU A 112 20.97 14.31 -6.24
N VAL A 113 20.11 13.57 -5.53
CA VAL A 113 18.72 13.32 -5.95
C VAL A 113 17.91 14.63 -6.00
N ARG A 114 18.16 15.56 -5.06
CA ARG A 114 17.50 16.87 -5.02
C ARG A 114 17.93 17.83 -6.13
N SER A 115 19.09 17.57 -6.77
CA SER A 115 19.70 18.48 -7.74
C SER A 115 19.19 18.32 -9.17
N VAL A 116 18.33 17.31 -9.39
CA VAL A 116 17.63 17.05 -10.65
C VAL A 116 16.38 17.90 -10.75
#